data_AF-A0A5C1YRU8-F1
#
_entry.id   AF-A0A5C1YRU8-F1
#
_cell.length_a   1.000
_cell.length_b   1.000
_cell.length_c   1.000
_cell.angle_alpha   90.00
_cell.angle_beta   90.00
_cell.angle_gamma   90.00
#
_symmetry.space_group_name_H-M   'P 1'
#
loop_
_entity.id
_entity.type
_entity.pdbx_description
1 polymer ?
#
loop_
_entity_poly.entity_id
_entity_poly.type
_entity_poly.pdbx_seq_one_letter_code
_entity_poly.pdbx_strand_id
1 'polypeptide(L)'
;MSATTAPDIGQFLDLVGGAWEHSALFRFLREHHDAILERQNGERMNWRALCAYFGQCGLTNVKGEAPSISCARKTWYRVRRSFSLLRARLDAEAAEREAVREQARIDALARKQAQAAEKADIRQKMAQAEQEFQARQLAQARRNSPSVLYPQGYETPAPLAQPPAPARQIAVATPPAQEAPVGADVPGVRIGEVAHFVKMKTQAPRYGHERDIPLPPPYVGPRPAGMPEDLPLEALMPLDASGRDENGNYDFLQMPGLPRRSFYDNKRIWALDCLPMIEAIPPRERPPALKSMRVWLTMVLGQ
;
A
#
# COMPACT_ATOMS: atom_id res chain seq x y z
N MET A 1 -21.81 2.33 -17.43
CA MET A 1 -21.90 3.75 -17.79
C MET A 1 -21.54 4.56 -16.56
N SER A 2 -20.26 4.80 -16.34
CA SER A 2 -19.78 5.53 -15.16
C SER A 2 -19.42 6.94 -15.60
N ALA A 3 -20.04 7.93 -14.98
CA ALA A 3 -19.89 9.34 -15.33
C ALA A 3 -18.44 9.78 -15.14
N THR A 4 -17.78 10.07 -16.27
CA THR A 4 -16.47 10.72 -16.35
C THR A 4 -16.57 12.09 -15.69
N THR A 5 -16.18 12.19 -14.43
CA THR A 5 -16.02 13.49 -13.77
C THR A 5 -14.78 14.13 -14.36
N ALA A 6 -14.98 15.08 -15.26
CA ALA A 6 -13.90 15.87 -15.86
C ALA A 6 -12.97 16.40 -14.76
N PRO A 7 -11.65 16.43 -14.98
CA PRO A 7 -10.72 17.01 -14.01
C PRO A 7 -11.09 18.47 -13.74
N ASP A 8 -11.45 18.78 -12.50
CA ASP A 8 -11.80 20.12 -12.06
C ASP A 8 -10.60 21.04 -12.30
N ILE A 9 -10.71 21.93 -13.29
CA ILE A 9 -9.72 22.96 -13.62
C ILE A 9 -9.33 23.77 -12.37
N GLY A 10 -10.22 23.87 -11.37
CA GLY A 10 -9.92 24.46 -10.07
C GLY A 10 -8.76 23.76 -9.35
N GLN A 11 -8.73 22.42 -9.33
CA GLN A 11 -7.65 21.66 -8.70
C GLN A 11 -6.32 21.80 -9.45
N PHE A 12 -6.35 21.90 -10.77
CA PHE A 12 -5.16 22.14 -11.58
C PHE A 12 -4.56 23.53 -11.31
N LEU A 13 -5.41 24.57 -11.20
CA LEU A 13 -4.98 25.92 -10.85
C LEU A 13 -4.45 26.02 -9.41
N ASP A 14 -5.03 25.27 -8.48
CA ASP A 14 -4.55 25.18 -7.09
C ASP A 14 -3.20 24.44 -7.00
N LEU A 15 -2.96 23.41 -7.84
CA LEU A 15 -1.68 22.70 -7.92
C LEU A 15 -0.57 23.56 -8.54
N VAL A 16 -0.87 24.30 -9.61
CA VAL A 16 0.10 25.16 -10.31
C VAL A 16 0.45 26.40 -9.46
N GLY A 17 -0.44 26.86 -8.59
CA GLY A 17 -0.20 27.97 -7.66
C GLY A 17 0.54 27.61 -6.36
N GLY A 18 0.87 26.33 -6.14
CA GLY A 18 1.21 25.77 -4.83
C GLY A 18 2.56 26.16 -4.20
N ALA A 19 3.34 27.09 -4.77
CA ALA A 19 4.60 27.50 -4.12
C ALA A 19 5.00 28.98 -4.32
N TRP A 20 4.40 29.71 -5.26
CA TRP A 20 4.74 31.10 -5.55
C TRP A 20 3.45 31.93 -5.67
N GLU A 21 3.29 32.86 -4.71
CA GLU A 21 2.39 34.04 -4.75
C GLU A 21 0.88 33.90 -4.46
N HIS A 22 0.49 33.26 -3.35
CA HIS A 22 -0.76 33.72 -2.71
C HIS A 22 -0.56 35.15 -2.19
N SER A 23 -1.40 36.09 -2.66
CA SER A 23 -1.34 37.50 -2.25
C SER A 23 -1.49 37.66 -0.74
N ALA A 24 -0.92 38.73 -0.17
CA ALA A 24 -1.08 39.05 1.24
C ALA A 24 -2.57 39.09 1.64
N LEU A 25 -3.42 39.63 0.76
CA LEU A 25 -4.87 39.62 0.93
C LEU A 25 -5.46 38.19 1.03
N PHE A 26 -5.03 37.26 0.17
CA PHE A 26 -5.53 35.89 0.20
C PHE A 26 -5.17 35.20 1.52
N ARG A 27 -3.94 35.38 1.99
CA ARG A 27 -3.48 34.80 3.26
C ARG A 27 -4.27 35.35 4.44
N PHE A 28 -4.41 36.67 4.52
CA PHE A 28 -5.19 37.34 5.57
C PHE A 28 -6.64 36.85 5.59
N LEU A 29 -7.31 36.81 4.43
CA LEU A 29 -8.69 36.33 4.34
C LEU A 29 -8.84 34.85 4.69
N ARG A 30 -7.82 34.03 4.40
CA ARG A 30 -7.83 32.60 4.77
C ARG A 30 -7.64 32.40 6.26
N GLU A 31 -6.72 33.15 6.88
CA GLU A 31 -6.41 33.07 8.31
C GLU A 31 -7.56 33.57 9.17
N HIS A 32 -8.23 34.64 8.76
CA HIS A 32 -9.38 35.22 9.49
C HIS A 32 -10.73 34.77 8.93
N HIS A 33 -10.79 33.69 8.14
CA HIS A 33 -12.01 33.23 7.49
C HIS A 33 -13.16 33.04 8.47
N ASP A 34 -12.92 32.31 9.57
CA ASP A 34 -13.96 31.96 10.53
C ASP A 34 -14.44 33.19 11.31
N ALA A 35 -13.51 34.02 11.78
CA ALA A 35 -13.83 35.29 12.46
C ALA A 35 -14.63 36.25 11.57
N ILE A 36 -14.34 36.28 10.26
CA ILE A 36 -15.09 37.07 9.29
C ILE A 36 -16.51 36.51 9.11
N LEU A 37 -16.67 35.18 9.03
CA LEU A 37 -18.00 34.56 8.89
C LEU A 37 -18.86 34.72 10.14
N GLU A 38 -18.29 34.57 11.33
CA GLU A 38 -18.98 34.78 12.61
C GLU A 38 -19.51 36.21 12.72
N ARG A 39 -18.68 37.20 12.38
CA ARG A 39 -19.08 38.61 12.38
C ARG A 39 -20.04 38.96 11.24
N GLN A 40 -19.97 38.25 10.11
CA GLN A 40 -20.85 38.50 8.98
C GLN A 40 -22.31 38.16 9.35
N ASN A 41 -22.55 37.14 10.20
CA ASN A 41 -23.87 36.74 10.69
C ASN A 41 -24.98 36.73 9.60
N GLY A 42 -24.64 36.33 8.36
CA GLY A 42 -25.56 36.32 7.21
C GLY A 42 -25.75 37.63 6.45
N GLU A 43 -25.22 38.76 6.93
CA GLU A 43 -25.30 40.05 6.26
C GLU A 43 -24.35 40.19 5.06
N ARG A 44 -24.61 41.16 4.18
CA ARG A 44 -23.72 41.44 3.04
C ARG A 44 -22.50 42.23 3.50
N MET A 45 -21.30 41.72 3.21
CA MET A 45 -20.06 42.44 3.48
C MET A 45 -19.99 43.77 2.72
N ASN A 46 -19.67 44.85 3.44
CA ASN A 46 -19.38 46.15 2.83
C ASN A 46 -17.96 46.16 2.24
N TRP A 47 -17.84 45.65 1.02
CA TRP A 47 -16.56 45.53 0.31
C TRP A 47 -15.84 46.86 0.10
N ARG A 48 -16.57 47.98 0.02
CA ARG A 48 -15.95 49.31 -0.15
C ARG A 48 -15.18 49.71 1.10
N ALA A 49 -15.80 49.58 2.27
CA ALA A 49 -15.13 49.83 3.56
C ALA A 49 -13.99 48.84 3.81
N LEU A 50 -14.20 47.56 3.48
CA LEU A 50 -13.17 46.53 3.63
C LEU A 50 -11.95 46.79 2.74
N CYS A 51 -12.11 47.20 1.48
CA CYS A 51 -10.96 47.51 0.62
C CYS A 51 -10.17 48.72 1.12
N ALA A 52 -10.86 49.74 1.68
CA ALA A 52 -10.18 50.88 2.31
C ALA A 52 -9.36 50.43 3.53
N TYR A 53 -9.94 49.59 4.39
CA TYR A 53 -9.24 48.99 5.52
C TYR A 53 -8.04 48.12 5.08
N PHE A 54 -8.22 47.27 4.06
CA PHE A 54 -7.13 46.45 3.52
C PHE A 54 -5.97 47.31 3.00
N GLY A 55 -6.27 48.44 2.36
CA GLY A 55 -5.27 49.41 1.94
C GLY A 55 -4.50 50.02 3.13
N GLN A 56 -5.19 50.39 4.21
CA GLN A 56 -4.56 50.91 5.44
C GLN A 56 -3.66 49.86 6.11
N CYS A 57 -4.04 48.58 6.07
CA CYS A 57 -3.25 47.49 6.60
C CYS A 57 -2.09 47.04 5.67
N GLY A 58 -1.89 47.69 4.53
CA GLY A 58 -0.85 47.31 3.57
C GLY A 58 -1.08 45.96 2.89
N LEU A 59 -2.31 45.44 2.89
CA LEU A 59 -2.65 44.19 2.24
C LEU A 59 -2.75 44.42 0.73
N THR A 60 -1.87 43.76 -0.02
CA THR A 60 -1.77 43.92 -1.46
C THR A 60 -2.25 42.69 -2.23
N ASN A 61 -2.54 42.91 -3.52
CA ASN A 61 -2.77 41.84 -4.49
C ASN A 61 -1.43 41.20 -4.92
N VAL A 62 -1.47 40.20 -5.81
CA VAL A 62 -0.28 39.52 -6.35
C VAL A 62 0.67 40.50 -7.06
N LYS A 63 0.13 41.59 -7.61
CA LYS A 63 0.88 42.65 -8.30
C LYS A 63 1.45 43.73 -7.37
N GLY A 64 1.23 43.63 -6.05
CA GLY A 64 1.66 44.63 -5.07
C GLY A 64 0.75 45.87 -4.98
N GLU A 65 -0.40 45.88 -5.64
CA GLU A 65 -1.34 47.01 -5.65
C GLU A 65 -2.40 46.86 -4.55
N ALA A 66 -3.00 47.99 -4.16
CA ALA A 66 -4.16 48.01 -3.28
C ALA A 66 -5.36 47.24 -3.92
N PRO A 67 -6.08 46.42 -3.15
CA PRO A 67 -7.10 45.55 -3.70
C PRO A 67 -8.34 46.32 -4.14
N SER A 68 -8.74 46.12 -5.40
CA SER A 68 -10.04 46.58 -5.89
C SER A 68 -11.19 45.72 -5.35
N ILE A 69 -12.40 46.28 -5.31
CA ILE A 69 -13.62 45.58 -4.84
C ILE A 69 -13.85 44.26 -5.58
N SER A 70 -13.67 44.26 -6.91
CA SER A 70 -13.83 43.05 -7.72
C SER A 70 -12.76 42.00 -7.40
N CYS A 71 -11.52 42.43 -7.18
CA CYS A 71 -10.43 41.56 -6.76
C CYS A 71 -10.72 40.94 -5.39
N ALA A 72 -11.07 41.76 -4.38
CA ALA A 72 -11.38 41.28 -3.03
C ALA A 72 -12.52 40.26 -3.01
N ARG A 73 -13.59 40.49 -3.78
CA ARG A 73 -14.71 39.54 -3.92
C ARG A 73 -14.28 38.22 -4.55
N LYS A 74 -13.51 38.25 -5.63
CA LYS A 74 -13.00 37.03 -6.29
C LYS A 74 -12.07 36.25 -5.37
N THR A 75 -11.19 36.95 -4.65
CA THR A 75 -10.29 36.36 -3.66
C THR A 75 -11.09 35.69 -2.54
N TRP A 76 -12.10 36.38 -2.00
CA TRP A 76 -12.98 35.82 -0.98
C TRP A 76 -13.76 34.60 -1.46
N TYR A 77 -14.28 34.63 -2.69
CA TYR A 77 -14.94 33.47 -3.29
C TYR A 77 -13.98 32.27 -3.39
N ARG A 78 -12.73 32.49 -3.80
CA ARG A 78 -11.70 31.44 -3.85
C ARG A 78 -11.39 30.87 -2.46
N VAL A 79 -11.26 31.73 -1.44
CA VAL A 79 -11.07 31.29 -0.06
C VAL A 79 -12.24 30.41 0.38
N ARG A 80 -13.49 30.87 0.21
CA ARG A 80 -14.67 30.07 0.57
C ARG A 80 -14.71 28.73 -0.16
N ARG A 81 -14.43 28.71 -1.47
CA ARG A 81 -14.35 27.46 -2.24
C ARG A 81 -13.28 26.52 -1.69
N SER A 82 -12.11 27.04 -1.32
CA SER A 82 -11.03 26.22 -0.74
C SER A 82 -11.44 25.56 0.59
N PHE A 83 -12.16 26.29 1.46
CA PHE A 83 -12.67 25.73 2.71
C PHE A 83 -13.82 24.73 2.48
N SER A 84 -14.71 24.98 1.51
CA SER A 84 -15.75 24.01 1.14
C SER A 84 -15.15 22.71 0.62
N LEU A 85 -14.10 22.78 -0.20
CA LEU A 85 -13.39 21.60 -0.68
C LEU A 85 -12.66 20.88 0.46
N LEU A 86 -12.01 21.61 1.36
CA LEU A 86 -11.36 21.02 2.52
C LEU A 86 -12.37 20.28 3.40
N ARG A 87 -13.52 20.90 3.67
CA ARG A 87 -14.58 20.28 4.49
C ARG A 87 -15.17 19.05 3.81
N ALA A 88 -15.45 19.12 2.50
CA ALA A 88 -15.93 17.97 1.76
C ALA A 88 -14.93 16.79 1.79
N ARG A 89 -13.61 17.06 1.77
CA ARG A 89 -12.58 16.02 1.94
C ARG A 89 -12.60 15.42 3.33
N LEU A 90 -12.66 16.23 4.38
CA LEU A 90 -12.74 15.74 5.76
C LEU A 90 -14.00 14.90 6.01
N ASP A 91 -15.13 15.34 5.47
CA ASP A 91 -16.40 14.60 5.57
C ASP A 91 -16.33 13.26 4.81
N ALA A 92 -15.71 13.25 3.62
CA ALA A 92 -15.49 12.02 2.86
C ALA A 92 -14.57 11.03 3.59
N GLU A 93 -13.45 11.51 4.14
CA GLU A 93 -12.53 10.67 4.94
C GLU A 93 -13.21 10.11 6.19
N ALA A 94 -14.08 10.88 6.84
CA ALA A 94 -14.86 10.42 7.97
C ALA A 94 -15.84 9.31 7.56
N ALA A 95 -16.57 9.51 6.45
CA ALA A 95 -17.49 8.52 5.91
C ALA A 95 -16.78 7.21 5.49
N GLU A 96 -15.59 7.30 4.88
CA GLU A 96 -14.77 6.12 4.55
C GLU A 96 -14.35 5.36 5.80
N ARG A 97 -13.91 6.06 6.86
CA ARG A 97 -13.53 5.43 8.14
C ARG A 97 -14.72 4.72 8.78
N GLU A 98 -15.92 5.28 8.69
CA GLU A 98 -17.14 4.65 9.18
C GLU A 98 -17.51 3.42 8.35
N ALA A 99 -17.43 3.50 7.02
CA ALA A 99 -17.67 2.37 6.13
C ALA A 99 -16.72 1.19 6.40
N VAL A 100 -15.42 1.46 6.60
CA VAL A 100 -14.43 0.43 6.95
C VAL A 100 -14.75 -0.23 8.30
N ARG A 101 -15.18 0.57 9.29
CA ARG A 101 -15.57 0.02 10.61
C ARG A 101 -16.81 -0.86 10.50
N GLU A 102 -17.79 -0.47 9.70
CA GLU A 102 -19.01 -1.26 9.52
C GLU A 102 -18.71 -2.54 8.74
N GLN A 103 -17.89 -2.48 7.69
CA GLN A 103 -17.45 -3.66 6.96
C GLN A 103 -16.71 -4.65 7.88
N ALA A 104 -15.81 -4.15 8.73
CA ALA A 104 -15.11 -4.99 9.70
C ALA A 104 -16.06 -5.66 10.71
N ARG A 105 -17.17 -5.00 11.09
CA ARG A 105 -18.20 -5.61 11.94
C ARG A 105 -18.94 -6.73 11.22
N ILE A 106 -19.33 -6.51 9.97
CA ILE A 106 -19.99 -7.51 9.14
C ILE A 106 -19.09 -8.73 8.98
N ASP A 107 -17.82 -8.52 8.64
CA ASP A 107 -16.84 -9.60 8.47
C ASP A 107 -16.61 -10.37 9.78
N ALA A 108 -16.56 -9.67 10.92
CA ALA A 108 -16.42 -10.31 12.23
C ALA A 108 -17.64 -11.19 12.57
N LEU A 109 -18.85 -10.75 12.24
CA LEU A 109 -20.06 -11.55 12.41
C LEU A 109 -20.06 -12.78 11.50
N ALA A 110 -19.69 -12.62 10.23
CA ALA A 110 -19.56 -13.72 9.29
C ALA A 110 -18.53 -14.76 9.77
N ARG A 111 -17.38 -14.33 10.28
CA ARG A 111 -16.36 -15.22 10.86
C ARG A 111 -16.89 -15.99 12.08
N LYS A 112 -17.63 -15.31 12.97
CA LYS A 112 -18.25 -15.97 14.13
C LYS A 112 -19.27 -17.03 13.71
N GLN A 113 -20.08 -16.74 12.69
CA GLN A 113 -21.05 -17.70 12.15
C GLN A 113 -20.36 -18.90 11.50
N ALA A 114 -19.31 -18.69 10.71
CA ALA A 114 -18.51 -19.76 10.12
C ALA A 114 -17.89 -20.67 11.18
N GLN A 115 -17.28 -20.09 12.23
CA GLN A 115 -16.74 -20.84 13.36
C GLN A 115 -17.81 -21.62 14.13
N ALA A 116 -19.01 -21.06 14.28
CA ALA A 116 -20.12 -21.75 14.94
C ALA A 116 -20.61 -22.94 14.10
N ALA A 117 -20.70 -22.78 12.77
CA ALA A 117 -21.07 -23.86 11.85
C ALA A 117 -20.03 -24.99 11.85
N GLU A 118 -18.74 -24.67 11.81
CA GLU A 118 -17.65 -25.66 11.90
C GLU A 118 -17.70 -26.43 13.23
N LYS A 119 -17.88 -25.73 14.36
CA LYS A 119 -18.04 -26.38 15.66
C LYS A 119 -19.28 -27.28 15.72
N ALA A 120 -20.38 -26.90 15.06
CA ALA A 120 -21.58 -27.73 14.98
C ALA A 120 -21.34 -29.00 14.17
N ASP A 121 -20.64 -28.91 13.03
CA ASP A 121 -20.26 -30.05 12.19
C ASP A 121 -19.35 -31.03 12.94
N ILE A 122 -18.32 -30.52 13.64
CA ILE A 122 -17.44 -31.34 14.48
C ILE A 122 -18.25 -32.07 15.57
N ARG A 123 -19.19 -31.39 16.23
CA ARG A 123 -20.05 -32.01 17.25
C ARG A 123 -20.94 -33.11 16.67
N GLN A 124 -21.50 -32.91 15.48
CA GLN A 124 -22.30 -33.92 14.81
C GLN A 124 -21.47 -35.17 14.46
N LYS A 125 -20.26 -34.98 13.93
CA LYS A 125 -19.33 -36.08 13.65
C LYS A 125 -18.95 -36.87 14.91
N MET A 126 -18.70 -36.18 16.03
CA MET A 126 -18.43 -36.81 17.32
C MET A 126 -19.64 -37.64 17.81
N ALA A 127 -20.85 -37.09 17.72
CA ALA A 127 -22.07 -37.80 18.11
C ALA A 127 -22.32 -39.05 17.24
N GLN A 128 -22.07 -38.96 15.93
CA GLN A 128 -22.16 -40.12 15.03
C GLN A 128 -21.13 -41.20 15.39
N ALA A 129 -19.86 -40.80 15.62
CA ALA A 129 -18.82 -41.74 16.02
C ALA A 129 -19.12 -42.42 17.36
N GLU A 130 -19.70 -41.69 18.33
CA GLU A 130 -20.10 -42.25 19.62
C GLU A 130 -21.26 -43.24 19.47
N GLN A 131 -22.25 -42.95 18.62
CA GLN A 131 -23.34 -43.88 18.29
C GLN A 131 -22.80 -45.15 17.63
N GLU A 132 -21.88 -45.04 16.67
CA GLU A 132 -21.25 -46.20 16.04
C GLU A 132 -20.46 -47.03 17.04
N PHE A 133 -19.75 -46.38 17.97
CA PHE A 133 -19.01 -47.06 19.02
C PHE A 133 -19.93 -47.81 19.98
N GLN A 134 -21.03 -47.18 20.43
CA GLN A 134 -22.04 -47.84 21.26
C GLN A 134 -22.70 -49.02 20.54
N ALA A 135 -23.01 -48.88 19.24
CA ALA A 135 -23.56 -49.97 18.43
C ALA A 135 -22.59 -51.15 18.32
N ARG A 136 -21.28 -50.89 18.14
CA ARG A 136 -20.23 -51.93 18.16
C ARG A 136 -20.12 -52.62 19.51
N GLN A 137 -20.16 -51.88 20.61
CA GLN A 137 -20.17 -52.47 21.96
C GLN A 137 -21.38 -53.37 22.19
N LEU A 138 -22.59 -52.91 21.82
CA LEU A 138 -23.80 -53.72 21.93
C LEU A 138 -23.73 -54.98 21.06
N ALA A 139 -23.19 -54.89 19.84
CA ALA A 139 -22.98 -56.05 18.98
C ALA A 139 -21.97 -57.05 19.56
N GLN A 140 -20.87 -56.57 20.15
CA GLN A 140 -19.91 -57.41 20.87
C GLN A 140 -20.54 -58.06 22.10
N ALA A 141 -21.31 -57.31 22.90
CA ALA A 141 -22.02 -57.86 24.06
C ALA A 141 -22.99 -58.97 23.65
N ARG A 142 -23.75 -58.77 22.56
CA ARG A 142 -24.64 -59.81 22.01
C ARG A 142 -23.88 -61.06 21.55
N ARG A 143 -22.67 -60.91 20.98
CA ARG A 143 -21.82 -62.05 20.59
C ARG A 143 -21.22 -62.77 21.79
N ASN A 144 -20.87 -62.03 22.85
CA ASN A 144 -20.26 -62.59 24.05
C ASN A 144 -21.28 -63.13 25.06
N SER A 145 -22.58 -62.92 24.86
CA SER A 145 -23.61 -63.62 25.63
C SER A 145 -23.64 -65.10 25.19
N PRO A 146 -23.28 -66.05 26.07
CA PRO A 146 -23.34 -67.46 25.72
C PRO A 146 -24.82 -67.86 25.58
N SER A 147 -25.18 -68.33 24.39
CA SER A 147 -26.44 -69.04 24.18
C SER A 147 -26.41 -70.32 25.01
N VAL A 148 -27.12 -70.32 26.13
CA VAL A 148 -27.38 -71.52 26.92
C VAL A 148 -28.55 -72.23 26.25
N LEU A 149 -28.29 -73.14 25.31
CA LEU A 149 -29.16 -74.28 24.97
C LEU A 149 -28.46 -75.27 24.00
N TYR A 150 -27.95 -76.33 24.64
CA TYR A 150 -27.61 -77.69 24.19
C TYR A 150 -26.21 -78.08 23.63
N PRO A 151 -25.75 -79.31 23.99
CA PRO A 151 -24.38 -79.82 23.81
C PRO A 151 -24.27 -80.85 22.65
N GLN A 152 -23.09 -81.47 22.54
CA GLN A 152 -22.61 -82.51 21.59
C GLN A 152 -21.93 -81.91 20.35
N GLY A 153 -20.67 -82.23 20.01
CA GLY A 153 -19.77 -83.27 20.46
C GLY A 153 -19.48 -84.23 19.32
N TYR A 154 -18.40 -84.02 18.56
CA TYR A 154 -17.60 -85.06 17.91
C TYR A 154 -16.32 -84.45 17.32
N GLU A 155 -15.27 -85.26 17.40
CA GLU A 155 -13.84 -85.07 17.06
C GLU A 155 -13.64 -84.98 15.53
N THR A 156 -12.62 -84.33 14.92
CA THR A 156 -11.16 -84.64 14.70
C THR A 156 -10.84 -84.16 13.24
N PRO A 157 -9.62 -84.24 12.62
CA PRO A 157 -8.23 -83.93 12.98
C PRO A 157 -7.47 -82.98 11.97
N ALA A 158 -6.33 -82.40 12.39
CA ALA A 158 -4.98 -82.14 11.76
C ALA A 158 -4.76 -81.94 10.21
N PRO A 159 -3.56 -81.51 9.70
CA PRO A 159 -2.53 -80.52 10.10
C PRO A 159 -1.90 -79.70 8.91
N LEU A 160 -0.81 -78.93 9.21
CA LEU A 160 0.31 -78.43 8.35
C LEU A 160 0.16 -77.15 7.50
N ALA A 161 0.97 -76.11 7.80
CA ALA A 161 2.10 -75.63 6.96
C ALA A 161 2.70 -74.29 7.47
N GLN A 162 4.00 -74.13 7.26
CA GLN A 162 4.97 -73.11 7.75
C GLN A 162 4.83 -71.71 7.08
N PRO A 163 5.85 -70.80 7.12
CA PRO A 163 6.37 -69.93 8.20
C PRO A 163 6.22 -68.43 7.82
N PRO A 164 6.80 -67.47 8.57
CA PRO A 164 7.63 -66.48 7.86
C PRO A 164 8.88 -65.98 8.60
N ALA A 165 9.96 -65.87 7.85
CA ALA A 165 11.02 -64.86 7.96
C ALA A 165 11.27 -64.33 6.52
N PRO A 166 11.95 -63.19 6.26
CA PRO A 166 12.77 -62.39 7.16
C PRO A 166 12.60 -60.85 7.02
N ALA A 167 13.42 -60.16 7.81
CA ALA A 167 13.63 -58.71 7.86
C ALA A 167 13.98 -58.05 6.51
N ARG A 168 13.55 -56.79 6.35
CA ARG A 168 14.13 -55.83 5.41
C ARG A 168 14.48 -54.52 6.12
N GLN A 169 15.76 -54.20 6.04
CA GLN A 169 16.41 -52.93 6.38
C GLN A 169 15.90 -51.83 5.43
N ILE A 170 15.74 -50.61 5.92
CA ILE A 170 15.70 -49.41 5.08
C ILE A 170 16.84 -48.50 5.53
N ALA A 171 17.63 -48.14 4.53
CA ALA A 171 18.89 -47.44 4.61
C ALA A 171 18.75 -45.92 4.81
N VAL A 172 19.86 -45.37 5.27
CA VAL A 172 20.24 -43.96 5.42
C VAL A 172 20.38 -43.26 4.06
N ALA A 173 19.96 -41.99 3.96
CA ALA A 173 20.51 -40.92 3.12
C ALA A 173 19.82 -39.59 3.52
N THR A 174 20.39 -38.74 4.39
CA THR A 174 21.35 -37.64 4.11
C THR A 174 20.93 -36.69 2.97
N PRO A 175 20.59 -35.42 3.26
CA PRO A 175 20.44 -34.36 2.25
C PRO A 175 21.73 -33.54 2.06
N PRO A 176 22.08 -33.08 0.83
CA PRO A 176 22.94 -31.91 0.64
C PRO A 176 22.07 -30.65 0.51
N ALA A 177 22.28 -29.61 1.32
CA ALA A 177 23.29 -28.55 1.16
C ALA A 177 23.11 -27.78 -0.16
N GLN A 178 22.37 -26.66 -0.15
CA GLN A 178 22.93 -25.29 -0.07
C GLN A 178 23.93 -24.96 -1.19
N GLU A 179 23.41 -24.36 -2.25
CA GLU A 179 24.21 -23.57 -3.20
C GLU A 179 23.96 -22.08 -2.92
N ALA A 180 25.02 -21.39 -2.52
CA ALA A 180 25.13 -19.94 -2.55
C ALA A 180 25.67 -19.51 -3.92
N PRO A 181 25.23 -18.37 -4.49
CA PRO A 181 25.87 -17.84 -5.69
C PRO A 181 27.20 -17.17 -5.35
N VAL A 182 28.23 -17.66 -6.03
CA VAL A 182 29.55 -17.04 -6.19
C VAL A 182 29.42 -15.84 -7.13
N GLY A 183 29.98 -14.69 -6.74
CA GLY A 183 30.17 -13.57 -7.66
C GLY A 183 30.14 -12.21 -6.96
N ALA A 184 31.19 -11.87 -6.21
CA ALA A 184 31.46 -10.49 -5.84
C ALA A 184 32.95 -10.23 -6.08
N ASP A 185 33.23 -9.39 -7.07
CA ASP A 185 34.52 -8.75 -7.29
C ASP A 185 34.99 -8.11 -5.98
N VAL A 186 36.18 -8.50 -5.51
CA VAL A 186 36.84 -7.87 -4.37
C VAL A 186 37.71 -6.73 -4.92
N PRO A 187 37.42 -5.45 -4.62
CA PRO A 187 38.34 -4.36 -4.96
C PRO A 187 39.60 -4.47 -4.09
N GLY A 188 40.76 -4.52 -4.73
CA GLY A 188 42.05 -4.60 -4.05
C GLY A 188 42.33 -3.32 -3.25
N VAL A 189 42.42 -3.45 -1.94
CA VAL A 189 42.72 -2.34 -1.02
C VAL A 189 44.22 -2.30 -0.72
N ARG A 190 44.81 -1.10 -0.81
CA ARG A 190 46.22 -0.86 -0.48
C ARG A 190 46.40 -0.71 1.03
N ILE A 191 47.58 -1.09 1.53
CA ILE A 191 47.93 -1.02 2.96
C ILE A 191 47.76 0.42 3.46
N GLY A 192 46.84 0.63 4.42
CA GLY A 192 46.56 1.92 5.06
C GLY A 192 45.19 2.53 4.75
N GLU A 193 44.46 2.00 3.75
CA GLU A 193 43.10 2.45 3.43
C GLU A 193 42.04 1.50 4.03
N VAL A 194 40.96 2.06 4.58
CA VAL A 194 39.80 1.28 5.02
C VAL A 194 38.95 0.95 3.79
N ALA A 195 38.71 -0.33 3.55
CA ALA A 195 37.88 -0.79 2.44
C ALA A 195 36.45 -0.23 2.56
N HIS A 196 36.08 0.69 1.68
CA HIS A 196 34.68 1.07 1.49
C HIS A 196 33.96 -0.05 0.72
N PHE A 197 33.30 -0.96 1.44
CA PHE A 197 32.43 -1.95 0.82
C PHE A 197 30.99 -1.40 0.78
N VAL A 198 30.41 -1.33 -0.40
CA VAL A 198 28.99 -0.99 -0.59
C VAL A 198 28.27 -2.27 -1.03
N LYS A 199 27.35 -2.76 -0.19
CA LYS A 199 26.50 -3.90 -0.55
C LYS A 199 25.39 -3.42 -1.48
N MET A 200 25.40 -3.89 -2.72
CA MET A 200 24.38 -3.53 -3.71
C MET A 200 23.01 -4.11 -3.32
N LYS A 201 21.95 -3.31 -3.52
CA LYS A 201 20.56 -3.77 -3.41
C LYS A 201 20.26 -4.75 -4.53
N THR A 202 19.53 -5.81 -4.18
CA THR A 202 19.04 -6.82 -5.13
C THR A 202 17.56 -6.62 -5.36
N GLN A 203 17.08 -6.98 -6.55
CA GLN A 203 15.66 -6.89 -6.87
C GLN A 203 14.83 -7.71 -5.87
N ALA A 204 13.77 -7.08 -5.36
CA ALA A 204 12.74 -7.72 -4.55
C ALA A 204 12.12 -8.94 -5.25
N PRO A 205 11.88 -10.05 -4.54
CA PRO A 205 11.19 -11.20 -5.09
C PRO A 205 9.77 -10.82 -5.52
N ARG A 206 9.43 -11.09 -6.79
CA ARG A 206 8.13 -10.77 -7.38
C ARG A 206 7.17 -11.94 -7.18
N TYR A 207 5.96 -11.67 -6.71
CA TYR A 207 4.93 -12.68 -6.44
C TYR A 207 3.64 -12.39 -7.21
N GLY A 208 2.86 -13.44 -7.51
CA GLY A 208 1.54 -13.31 -8.13
C GLY A 208 1.56 -12.60 -9.49
N HIS A 209 0.61 -11.70 -9.71
CA HIS A 209 0.44 -10.95 -10.97
C HIS A 209 1.67 -10.11 -11.35
N GLU A 210 2.52 -9.74 -10.39
CA GLU A 210 3.74 -9.00 -10.71
C GLU A 210 4.78 -9.88 -11.41
N ARG A 211 4.76 -11.20 -11.25
CA ARG A 211 5.71 -12.10 -11.93
C ARG A 211 5.52 -12.09 -13.46
N ASP A 212 4.28 -11.91 -13.91
CA ASP A 212 3.91 -11.99 -15.33
C ASP A 212 4.12 -10.67 -16.08
N ILE A 213 4.34 -9.56 -15.36
CA ILE A 213 4.65 -8.26 -15.98
C ILE A 213 6.12 -8.28 -16.43
N PRO A 214 6.41 -8.15 -17.73
CA PRO A 214 7.80 -8.12 -18.21
C PRO A 214 8.55 -6.94 -17.61
N LEU A 215 9.83 -7.16 -17.26
CA LEU A 215 10.65 -6.07 -16.75
C LEU A 215 10.92 -5.08 -17.90
N PRO A 216 10.86 -3.76 -17.63
CA PRO A 216 11.29 -2.79 -18.61
C PRO A 216 12.75 -3.05 -19.03
N PRO A 217 13.18 -2.68 -20.23
CA PRO A 217 14.58 -2.80 -20.64
C PRO A 217 15.48 -2.05 -19.65
N PRO A 218 16.71 -2.51 -19.38
CA PRO A 218 17.60 -1.90 -18.40
C PRO A 218 17.89 -0.44 -18.77
N TYR A 219 18.14 0.39 -17.77
CA TYR A 219 18.55 1.77 -17.99
C TYR A 219 19.92 1.82 -18.67
N VAL A 220 19.99 2.53 -19.80
CA VAL A 220 21.23 2.80 -20.52
C VAL A 220 21.46 4.30 -20.48
N GLY A 221 22.44 4.74 -19.69
CA GLY A 221 22.74 6.16 -19.51
C GLY A 221 23.75 6.42 -18.40
N PRO A 222 24.20 7.68 -18.22
CA PRO A 222 25.06 8.04 -17.10
C PRO A 222 24.33 7.89 -15.77
N ARG A 223 25.06 7.62 -14.69
CA ARG A 223 24.46 7.55 -13.34
C ARG A 223 23.77 8.88 -13.00
N PRO A 224 22.47 8.90 -12.66
CA PRO A 224 21.78 10.15 -12.33
C PRO A 224 22.35 10.79 -11.06
N ALA A 225 22.33 12.12 -11.02
CA ALA A 225 22.74 12.88 -9.85
C ALA A 225 21.86 12.55 -8.64
N GLY A 226 22.47 12.38 -7.46
CA GLY A 226 21.76 12.05 -6.21
C GLY A 226 21.31 10.59 -6.09
N MET A 227 21.69 9.72 -7.03
CA MET A 227 21.40 8.29 -6.92
C MET A 227 22.20 7.64 -5.77
N PRO A 228 21.56 6.89 -4.86
CA PRO A 228 22.24 6.19 -3.78
C PRO A 228 23.34 5.25 -4.30
N GLU A 229 24.45 5.15 -3.55
CA GLU A 229 25.64 4.37 -3.95
C GLU A 229 25.35 2.86 -4.08
N ASP A 230 24.43 2.36 -3.26
CA ASP A 230 23.99 0.97 -3.13
C ASP A 230 22.94 0.54 -4.16
N LEU A 231 22.43 1.47 -4.98
CA LEU A 231 21.40 1.18 -5.97
C LEU A 231 22.05 0.87 -7.34
N PRO A 232 21.77 -0.30 -7.96
CA PRO A 232 22.29 -0.62 -9.30
C PRO A 232 21.52 0.13 -10.40
N LEU A 233 22.17 0.38 -11.53
CA LEU A 233 21.55 1.05 -12.69
C LEU A 233 20.37 0.26 -13.27
N GLU A 234 20.39 -1.06 -13.16
CA GLU A 234 19.30 -1.94 -13.60
C GLU A 234 17.98 -1.66 -12.85
N ALA A 235 18.07 -1.10 -11.64
CA ALA A 235 16.91 -0.70 -10.86
C ALA A 235 16.20 0.54 -11.42
N LEU A 236 16.80 1.28 -12.36
CA LEU A 236 16.25 2.51 -12.92
C LEU A 236 15.35 2.24 -14.13
N MET A 237 14.27 3.00 -14.26
CA MET A 237 13.45 3.01 -15.47
C MET A 237 14.24 3.56 -16.66
N PRO A 238 14.10 3.00 -17.86
CA PRO A 238 14.75 3.52 -19.06
C PRO A 238 14.31 4.97 -19.34
N LEU A 239 15.17 5.76 -19.97
CA LEU A 239 14.87 7.15 -20.33
C LEU A 239 13.75 7.26 -21.38
N ASP A 240 13.59 6.23 -22.21
CA ASP A 240 12.56 6.16 -23.24
C ASP A 240 11.17 5.81 -22.67
N ALA A 241 11.05 5.60 -21.35
CA ALA A 241 9.76 5.33 -20.72
C ALA A 241 8.85 6.57 -20.80
N SER A 242 7.60 6.34 -21.22
CA SER A 242 6.57 7.39 -21.32
C SER A 242 6.34 8.15 -20.01
N GLY A 243 6.51 7.48 -18.86
CA GLY A 243 6.23 8.07 -17.54
C GLY A 243 4.75 8.46 -17.35
N ARG A 244 3.87 7.93 -18.20
CA ARG A 244 2.43 8.18 -18.20
C ARG A 244 1.65 6.89 -18.19
N ASP A 245 0.51 6.91 -17.53
CA ASP A 245 -0.46 5.81 -17.53
C ASP A 245 -1.26 5.77 -18.85
N GLU A 246 -2.09 4.74 -19.02
CA GLU A 246 -2.98 4.56 -20.17
C GLU A 246 -3.99 5.72 -20.33
N ASN A 247 -4.24 6.47 -19.24
CA ASN A 247 -5.15 7.61 -19.20
C ASN A 247 -4.44 8.95 -19.48
N GLY A 248 -3.13 8.94 -19.72
CA GLY A 248 -2.32 10.12 -20.00
C GLY A 248 -1.88 10.93 -18.77
N ASN A 249 -2.20 10.46 -17.56
CA ASN A 249 -1.72 11.02 -16.29
C ASN A 249 -0.27 10.60 -16.01
N TYR A 250 0.40 11.27 -15.08
CA TYR A 250 1.76 10.89 -14.68
C TYR A 250 1.75 9.60 -13.87
N ASP A 251 2.48 8.58 -14.34
CA ASP A 251 2.75 7.38 -13.55
C ASP A 251 4.02 7.60 -12.72
N PHE A 252 3.85 8.05 -11.48
CA PHE A 252 4.97 8.29 -10.56
C PHE A 252 5.76 7.02 -10.20
N LEU A 253 5.20 5.83 -10.42
CA LEU A 253 5.87 4.55 -10.12
C LEU A 253 6.84 4.14 -11.23
N GLN A 254 6.66 4.68 -12.44
CA GLN A 254 7.40 4.33 -13.65
C GLN A 254 8.00 5.56 -14.34
N MET A 255 8.48 6.52 -13.54
CA MET A 255 9.11 7.73 -14.07
C MET A 255 10.46 7.41 -14.71
N PRO A 256 10.76 7.96 -15.91
CA PRO A 256 12.02 7.72 -16.60
C PRO A 256 13.22 8.20 -15.78
N GLY A 257 14.28 7.38 -15.73
CA GLY A 257 15.51 7.68 -15.00
C GLY A 257 15.41 7.60 -13.47
N LEU A 258 14.25 7.24 -12.91
CA LEU A 258 14.05 7.02 -11.49
C LEU A 258 13.97 5.52 -11.14
N PRO A 259 14.18 5.16 -9.86
CA PRO A 259 14.08 3.78 -9.41
C PRO A 259 12.69 3.20 -9.69
N ARG A 260 12.65 1.99 -10.23
CA ARG A 260 11.42 1.23 -10.51
C ARG A 260 10.74 0.84 -9.21
N ARG A 261 9.42 1.02 -9.11
CA ARG A 261 8.68 0.55 -7.93
C ARG A 261 8.84 -0.95 -7.68
N SER A 262 8.85 -1.76 -8.74
CA SER A 262 8.94 -3.23 -8.68
C SER A 262 10.31 -3.75 -8.24
N PHE A 263 11.32 -2.89 -8.12
CA PHE A 263 12.62 -3.27 -7.59
C PHE A 263 12.62 -3.42 -6.07
N TYR A 264 11.63 -2.81 -5.39
CA TYR A 264 11.57 -2.72 -3.93
C TYR A 264 10.40 -3.51 -3.37
N ASP A 265 10.57 -4.09 -2.19
CA ASP A 265 9.44 -4.68 -1.45
C ASP A 265 8.51 -3.58 -0.93
N ASN A 266 9.11 -2.56 -0.28
CA ASN A 266 8.38 -1.53 0.43
C ASN A 266 8.36 -0.20 -0.32
N LYS A 267 7.15 0.36 -0.52
CA LYS A 267 6.93 1.69 -1.11
C LYS A 267 7.66 2.80 -0.35
N ARG A 268 7.83 2.67 0.97
CA ARG A 268 8.54 3.65 1.80
C ARG A 268 10.04 3.67 1.49
N ILE A 269 10.66 2.50 1.31
CA ILE A 269 12.10 2.39 0.99
C ILE A 269 12.35 2.94 -0.41
N TRP A 270 11.51 2.56 -1.37
CA TRP A 270 11.53 3.13 -2.72
C TRP A 270 11.44 4.66 -2.69
N ALA A 271 10.52 5.22 -1.90
CA ALA A 271 10.36 6.67 -1.79
C ALA A 271 11.60 7.37 -1.20
N LEU A 272 12.26 6.75 -0.23
CA LEU A 272 13.51 7.26 0.34
C LEU A 272 14.64 7.33 -0.68
N ASP A 273 14.75 6.35 -1.58
CA ASP A 273 15.80 6.33 -2.61
C ASP A 273 15.49 7.27 -3.79
N CYS A 274 14.21 7.53 -4.07
CA CYS A 274 13.78 8.49 -5.09
C CYS A 274 14.02 9.95 -4.69
N LEU A 275 13.85 10.29 -3.41
CA LEU A 275 13.98 11.66 -2.92
C LEU A 275 15.35 12.32 -3.21
N PRO A 276 16.51 11.73 -2.86
CA PRO A 276 17.80 12.38 -3.07
C PRO A 276 18.08 12.65 -4.56
N MET A 277 17.59 11.79 -5.46
CA MET A 277 17.68 12.01 -6.91
C MET A 277 16.88 13.22 -7.37
N ILE A 278 15.69 13.44 -6.80
CA ILE A 278 14.85 14.62 -7.11
C ILE A 278 15.44 15.89 -6.47
N GLU A 279 16.00 15.76 -5.27
CA GLU A 279 16.57 16.90 -4.53
C GLU A 279 17.89 17.38 -5.10
N ALA A 280 18.67 16.50 -5.74
CA ALA A 280 19.87 16.85 -6.49
C ALA A 280 19.57 17.82 -7.66
N ILE A 281 18.35 17.81 -8.21
CA ILE A 281 17.93 18.76 -9.24
C ILE A 281 17.43 20.05 -8.55
N PRO A 282 17.93 21.25 -8.90
CA PRO A 282 17.45 22.50 -8.31
C PRO A 282 15.94 22.71 -8.52
N PRO A 283 15.19 23.26 -7.54
CA PRO A 283 13.72 23.41 -7.64
C PRO A 283 13.22 24.19 -8.87
N ARG A 284 14.04 25.11 -9.41
CA ARG A 284 13.73 25.91 -10.60
C ARG A 284 13.77 25.09 -11.89
N GLU A 285 14.67 24.11 -11.95
CA GLU A 285 14.91 23.26 -13.13
C GLU A 285 14.04 21.99 -13.13
N ARG A 286 13.36 21.69 -12.02
CA ARG A 286 12.49 20.52 -11.93
C ARG A 286 11.30 20.63 -12.89
N PRO A 287 11.06 19.63 -13.74
CA PRO A 287 9.85 19.55 -14.54
C PRO A 287 8.61 19.39 -13.65
N PRO A 288 7.41 19.76 -14.15
CA PRO A 288 6.17 19.71 -13.36
C PRO A 288 5.90 18.34 -12.74
N ALA A 289 6.21 17.26 -13.46
CA ALA A 289 6.05 15.90 -12.96
C ALA A 289 6.88 15.63 -11.69
N LEU A 290 8.15 16.07 -11.65
CA LEU A 290 9.01 15.89 -10.48
C LEU A 290 8.63 16.80 -9.31
N LYS A 291 8.05 17.98 -9.59
CA LYS A 291 7.48 18.84 -8.54
C LYS A 291 6.31 18.15 -7.84
N SER A 292 5.37 17.61 -8.62
CA SER A 292 4.22 16.86 -8.10
C SER A 292 4.67 15.58 -7.39
N MET A 293 5.61 14.84 -7.99
CA MET A 293 6.15 13.61 -7.41
C MET A 293 6.82 13.88 -6.05
N ARG A 294 7.60 14.96 -5.91
CA ARG A 294 8.23 15.30 -4.62
C ARG A 294 7.19 15.45 -3.51
N VAL A 295 6.11 16.19 -3.76
CA VAL A 295 5.02 16.39 -2.79
C VAL A 295 4.32 15.07 -2.46
N TRP A 296 4.10 14.23 -3.47
CA TRP A 296 3.49 12.93 -3.25
C TRP A 296 4.42 11.98 -2.46
N LEU A 297 5.74 12.03 -2.68
CA LEU A 297 6.73 11.25 -1.92
C LEU A 297 6.81 11.68 -0.46
N THR A 298 6.75 12.98 -0.16
CA THR A 298 6.71 13.45 1.25
C THR A 298 5.47 12.95 1.98
N MET A 299 4.30 12.94 1.30
CA MET A 299 3.08 12.33 1.84
C MET A 299 3.24 10.83 2.10
N VAL A 300 3.86 10.08 1.19
CA VAL A 300 4.12 8.64 1.35
C VAL A 300 5.05 8.35 2.54
N LEU A 301 5.99 9.26 2.81
CA LEU A 301 6.94 9.14 3.93
C LEU A 301 6.35 9.64 5.26
N GLY A 302 5.22 10.37 5.21
CA GLY A 302 4.58 10.97 6.37
C GLY A 302 5.30 12.22 6.89
N GLN A 303 5.90 13.00 5.98
CA GLN A 303 6.58 14.27 6.26
C GLN A 303 5.74 15.47 5.83
#